data_AF-A0A9D6XTF7-F1
#
_entry.id   AF-A0A9D6XTF7-F1
#
_cell.length_a   1.000
_cell.length_b   1.000
_cell.length_c   1.000
_cell.angle_alpha   90.00
_cell.angle_beta   90.00
_cell.angle_gamma   90.00
#
_symmetry.space_group_name_H-M   'P 1'
#
loop_
_entity.id
_entity.type
_entity.pdbx_description
1 polymer ?
#
loop_
_entity_poly.entity_id
_entity_poly.type
_entity_poly.pdbx_seq_one_letter_code
_entity_poly.pdbx_strand_id
1 'polypeptide(L)'
;MLDSELHPNAYAAVVTCSLSLTLTACGSTTSSSEGAHPTVHKIAAGQTIRLAFAPNAPAAFWEMAGHGLKKFEKKTGVHVELKYPPTGSVEEQNQIEC
;
A
#
# COMPACT_ATOMS: atom_id res chain seq x y z
N MET A 1 -38.72 52.33 -23.23
CA MET A 1 -39.43 51.03 -23.14
C MET A 1 -38.35 49.97 -23.28
N LEU A 2 -37.58 49.66 -22.24
CA LEU A 2 -37.86 48.76 -21.09
C LEU A 2 -38.19 47.32 -21.52
N ASP A 3 -37.15 46.49 -21.37
CA ASP A 3 -37.11 45.09 -20.91
C ASP A 3 -37.92 43.98 -21.61
N SER A 4 -37.30 42.80 -21.54
CA SER A 4 -37.90 41.47 -21.33
C SER A 4 -37.76 40.47 -22.49
N GLU A 5 -36.75 39.61 -22.33
CA GLU A 5 -36.96 38.18 -22.02
C GLU A 5 -38.10 37.45 -22.74
N LEU A 6 -37.76 36.45 -23.57
CA LEU A 6 -38.57 35.23 -23.68
C LEU A 6 -37.68 34.07 -24.20
N HIS A 7 -37.11 33.22 -23.34
CA HIS A 7 -37.69 32.02 -22.70
C HIS A 7 -37.85 30.79 -23.62
N PRO A 8 -37.90 29.57 -23.06
CA PRO A 8 -36.92 28.52 -23.30
C PRO A 8 -37.53 27.28 -23.97
N ASN A 9 -36.69 26.27 -24.16
CA ASN A 9 -37.04 24.85 -24.33
C ASN A 9 -37.78 24.47 -25.62
N ALA A 10 -37.02 24.00 -26.62
CA ALA A 10 -37.55 23.07 -27.62
C ALA A 10 -36.44 22.50 -28.51
N TYR A 11 -36.06 21.23 -28.28
CA TYR A 11 -35.78 20.20 -29.29
C TYR A 11 -34.69 20.53 -30.36
N ALA A 12 -33.67 19.71 -30.65
CA ALA A 12 -33.46 18.30 -30.46
C ALA A 12 -32.03 17.95 -30.92
N ALA A 13 -31.49 16.86 -30.37
CA ALA A 13 -30.43 16.00 -30.92
C ALA A 13 -29.08 16.69 -31.20
N VAL A 14 -27.98 16.31 -30.55
CA VAL A 14 -27.36 15.02 -30.82
C VAL A 14 -26.80 14.41 -29.54
N VAL A 15 -27.32 13.22 -29.27
CA VAL A 15 -26.75 12.18 -28.42
C VAL A 15 -25.28 11.97 -28.76
N THR A 16 -24.38 12.18 -27.82
CA THR A 16 -23.23 11.26 -27.69
C THR A 16 -22.95 11.02 -26.22
N CYS A 17 -23.69 10.04 -25.71
CA CYS A 17 -23.36 9.27 -24.53
C CYS A 17 -22.01 8.57 -24.75
N SER A 18 -21.07 8.72 -23.82
CA SER A 18 -19.94 7.80 -23.58
C SER A 18 -19.34 8.17 -22.21
N LEU A 19 -20.09 7.91 -21.14
CA LEU A 19 -19.88 6.74 -20.28
C LEU A 19 -18.66 6.91 -19.37
N SER A 20 -18.75 7.85 -18.43
CA SER A 20 -17.87 7.93 -17.27
C SER A 20 -18.08 6.68 -16.41
N LEU A 21 -17.15 5.72 -16.48
CA LEU A 21 -17.07 4.61 -15.53
C LEU A 21 -16.66 5.17 -14.15
N THR A 22 -17.61 5.71 -13.40
CA THR A 22 -17.48 5.88 -11.96
C THR A 22 -17.70 4.51 -11.33
N LEU A 23 -16.62 3.81 -10.99
CA LEU A 23 -16.68 2.62 -10.14
C LEU A 23 -17.03 3.06 -8.71
N THR A 24 -18.32 3.31 -8.45
CA THR A 24 -18.88 3.34 -7.10
C THR A 24 -19.14 1.90 -6.68
N ALA A 25 -18.08 1.22 -6.25
CA ALA A 25 -18.19 -0.06 -5.55
C ALA A 25 -18.54 0.21 -4.08
N CYS A 26 -19.79 0.58 -3.81
CA CYS A 26 -20.36 0.51 -2.47
C CYS A 26 -20.96 -0.89 -2.30
N GLY A 27 -20.11 -1.85 -1.95
CA GLY A 27 -20.54 -3.14 -1.44
C GLY A 27 -20.55 -3.07 0.08
N SER A 28 -21.74 -3.12 0.68
CA SER A 28 -21.90 -3.40 2.11
C SER A 28 -21.58 -4.86 2.38
N THR A 29 -20.29 -5.20 2.27
CA THR A 29 -19.73 -6.39 2.88
C THR A 29 -19.28 -5.97 4.26
N THR A 30 -20.00 -6.40 5.29
CA THR A 30 -19.52 -6.37 6.67
C THR A 30 -18.32 -7.31 6.74
N SER A 31 -17.16 -6.84 6.29
CA SER A 31 -15.90 -7.43 6.70
C SER A 31 -15.76 -7.08 8.16
N SER A 32 -15.91 -8.09 9.01
CA SER A 32 -15.36 -8.06 10.37
C SER A 32 -13.85 -7.89 10.23
N SER A 33 -13.40 -6.65 10.05
CA SER A 33 -12.09 -6.24 10.48
C SER A 33 -12.13 -6.29 12.01
N GLU A 34 -11.84 -7.46 12.57
CA GLU A 34 -11.11 -7.49 13.83
C GLU A 34 -9.84 -6.67 13.57
N GLY A 35 -9.95 -5.38 13.84
CA GLY A 35 -8.87 -4.44 13.75
C GLY A 35 -7.86 -4.89 14.77
N ALA A 36 -6.88 -5.69 14.32
CA ALA A 36 -5.65 -5.89 15.03
C ALA A 36 -5.12 -4.48 15.29
N HIS A 37 -5.29 -4.02 16.53
CA HIS A 37 -4.73 -2.75 16.97
C HIS A 37 -3.24 -2.84 16.66
N PRO A 38 -2.69 -1.92 15.83
CA PRO A 38 -1.27 -1.96 15.52
C PRO A 38 -0.52 -1.87 16.84
N THR A 39 0.22 -2.93 17.17
CA THR A 39 1.04 -2.94 18.38
C THR A 39 2.24 -2.05 18.10
N VAL A 40 2.21 -0.82 18.61
CA VAL A 40 3.29 0.14 18.45
C VAL A 40 4.31 -0.07 19.56
N HIS A 41 5.44 -0.67 19.21
CA HIS A 41 6.60 -0.74 20.11
C HIS A 41 7.39 0.56 20.00
N LYS A 42 7.38 1.35 21.08
CA LYS A 42 8.24 2.53 21.20
C LYS A 42 9.63 2.09 21.63
N ILE A 43 10.64 2.61 20.96
CA ILE A 43 12.04 2.34 21.29
C ILE A 43 12.55 3.50 22.14
N ALA A 44 13.38 3.17 23.14
CA ALA A 44 13.92 4.18 24.04
C ALA A 44 14.81 5.16 23.27
N ALA A 45 14.82 6.42 23.72
CA ALA A 45 15.67 7.43 23.11
C ALA A 45 17.15 6.98 23.15
N GLY A 46 17.83 7.03 22.01
CA GLY A 46 19.23 6.59 21.87
C GLY A 46 19.43 5.11 21.52
N GLN A 47 18.36 4.32 21.41
CA GLN A 47 18.45 2.95 20.88
C GLN A 47 18.26 2.92 19.36
N THR A 48 19.02 2.06 18.68
CA THR A 48 18.93 1.84 17.23
C THR A 48 18.07 0.62 16.93
N ILE A 49 17.11 0.76 16.02
CA ILE A 49 16.29 -0.35 15.54
C ILE A 49 17.10 -1.15 14.51
N ARG A 50 17.22 -2.46 14.72
CA ARG A 50 17.72 -3.41 13.73
C ARG A 50 16.56 -4.31 13.33
N LEU A 51 16.28 -4.40 12.05
CA LEU A 51 15.22 -5.25 11.50
C LEU A 51 15.84 -6.27 10.55
N ALA A 52 15.24 -7.45 10.45
CA ALA A 52 15.54 -8.43 9.43
C ALA A 52 14.37 -8.54 8.45
N PHE A 53 14.66 -8.48 7.16
CA PHE A 53 13.74 -8.88 6.10
C PHE A 53 14.07 -10.32 5.71
N ALA A 54 13.15 -11.23 6.02
CA ALA A 54 13.31 -12.66 5.80
C ALA A 54 12.31 -13.14 4.74
N PRO A 55 12.68 -13.26 3.45
CA PRO A 55 11.80 -13.86 2.45
C PRO A 55 11.70 -15.38 2.68
N ASN A 56 10.67 -15.99 2.10
CA ASN A 56 10.43 -17.43 2.20
C ASN A 56 11.49 -18.29 1.49
N ALA A 57 12.25 -17.74 0.54
CA ALA A 57 13.32 -18.45 -0.15
C ALA A 57 14.32 -17.49 -0.81
N PRO A 58 15.56 -17.93 -1.08
CA PRO A 58 16.48 -17.19 -1.96
C PRO A 58 15.94 -17.08 -3.39
N ALA A 59 15.94 -15.88 -3.94
CA ALA A 59 15.58 -15.62 -5.34
C ALA A 59 16.19 -14.30 -5.82
N ALA A 60 16.51 -14.19 -7.11
CA ALA A 60 17.02 -12.96 -7.73
C ALA A 60 16.07 -11.76 -7.53
N PHE A 61 14.77 -12.02 -7.41
CA PHE A 61 13.79 -10.99 -7.06
C PHE A 61 14.12 -10.29 -5.74
N TRP A 62 14.57 -11.03 -4.73
CA TRP A 62 14.86 -10.48 -3.40
C TRP A 62 16.17 -9.68 -3.37
N GLU A 63 17.09 -9.93 -4.29
CA GLU A 63 18.28 -9.07 -4.45
C GLU A 63 17.87 -7.65 -4.83
N MET A 64 16.88 -7.51 -5.72
CA MET A 64 16.28 -6.21 -6.06
C MET A 64 15.60 -5.57 -4.85
N ALA A 65 14.93 -6.37 -4.02
CA ALA A 65 14.37 -5.88 -2.75
C ALA A 65 15.46 -5.33 -1.82
N GLY A 66 16.65 -5.93 -1.81
CA GLY A 66 17.83 -5.42 -1.10
C GLY A 66 18.25 -4.00 -1.51
N HIS A 67 18.10 -3.62 -2.79
CA HIS A 67 18.32 -2.23 -3.22
C HIS A 67 17.24 -1.29 -2.67
N GLY A 68 16.01 -1.76 -2.53
CA GLY A 68 14.92 -1.04 -1.87
C GLY A 68 15.22 -0.80 -0.39
N LEU A 69 15.70 -1.83 0.33
CA LEU A 69 16.09 -1.72 1.74
C LEU A 69 17.22 -0.71 1.96
N LYS A 70 18.24 -0.71 1.09
CA LYS A 70 19.31 0.32 1.15
C LYS A 70 18.79 1.73 0.94
N LYS A 71 17.77 1.93 0.09
CA LYS A 71 17.12 3.25 -0.07
C LYS A 71 16.29 3.62 1.15
N PHE A 72 15.63 2.65 1.78
CA PHE A 72 14.87 2.84 3.01
C PHE A 72 15.78 3.27 4.16
N GLU A 73 16.87 2.53 4.39
CA GLU A 73 17.86 2.83 5.43
C GLU A 73 18.43 4.24 5.29
N LYS A 74 18.79 4.66 4.07
CA LYS A 74 19.24 6.04 3.81
C LYS A 74 18.19 7.11 4.13
N LYS A 75 16.90 6.80 4.02
CA LYS A 75 15.81 7.74 4.27
C LYS A 75 15.41 7.81 5.74
N THR A 76 15.43 6.68 6.44
CA THR A 76 14.88 6.56 7.79
C THR A 76 15.95 6.41 8.87
N GLY A 77 17.18 6.06 8.49
CA GLY A 77 18.24 5.69 9.43
C GLY A 77 18.02 4.33 10.10
N VAL A 78 16.97 3.59 9.73
CA VAL A 78 16.67 2.26 10.29
C VAL A 78 17.40 1.20 9.47
N HIS A 79 18.24 0.42 10.15
CA HIS A 79 18.98 -0.66 9.51
C HIS A 79 18.08 -1.88 9.29
N VAL A 80 18.04 -2.37 8.05
CA VAL A 80 17.27 -3.57 7.68
C VAL A 80 18.18 -4.53 6.93
N GLU A 81 18.40 -5.70 7.52
CA GLU A 81 19.24 -6.75 6.94
C GLU A 81 18.39 -7.75 6.15
N LEU A 82 18.80 -8.08 4.92
CA LEU A 82 18.16 -9.11 4.12
C LEU A 82 18.78 -10.48 4.47
N LYS A 83 18.02 -11.35 5.13
CA LYS A 83 18.48 -12.68 5.55
C LYS A 83 17.66 -13.77 4.88
N TYR A 84 18.32 -14.76 4.30
CA TYR A 84 17.66 -15.85 3.59
C TYR A 84 17.59 -17.12 4.43
N PRO A 85 16.45 -17.82 4.48
CA PRO A 85 16.39 -19.18 5.01
C PRO A 85 17.19 -20.13 4.10
N PRO A 86 17.92 -21.11 4.66
CA PRO A 86 18.74 -22.04 3.88
C PRO A 86 17.98 -22.88 2.85
N THR A 87 16.79 -23.35 3.20
CA THR A 87 15.98 -24.24 2.35
C THR A 87 14.58 -23.69 2.04
N GLY A 88 14.14 -22.69 2.81
CA GLY A 88 12.86 -22.00 2.61
C GLY A 88 11.68 -22.59 3.37
N SER A 89 11.95 -23.38 4.41
CA SER A 89 10.94 -23.85 5.35
C SER A 89 10.50 -22.75 6.31
N VAL A 90 9.28 -22.87 6.84
CA VAL A 90 8.73 -21.92 7.82
C VAL A 90 9.51 -22.00 9.13
N GLU A 91 9.91 -23.21 9.51
CA GLU A 91 10.68 -23.48 10.71
C GLU A 91 12.01 -22.71 10.69
N GLU A 92 12.72 -22.72 9.56
CA GLU A 92 13.97 -21.98 9.37
C GLU A 92 13.77 -20.46 9.34
N GLN A 93 12.70 -20.00 8.67
CA GLN A 93 12.39 -18.57 8.60
C GLN A 93 12.13 -17.97 9.99
N ASN A 94 11.50 -18.74 10.88
CA ASN A 94 11.25 -18.34 12.27
C ASN A 94 12.53 -18.26 13.12
N GLN A 95 13.66 -18.84 12.68
CA GLN A 95 14.95 -18.74 13.36
C GLN A 95 15.75 -17.49 12.95
N ILE A 96 15.25 -16.67 12.03
CA ILE A 96 15.96 -15.49 11.55
C ILE A 96 15.84 -14.35 12.57
N GLU A 97 16.95 -14.04 13.23
CA GLU A 97 17.06 -12.94 14.20
C GLU A 97 17.78 -11.71 13.62
N CYS A 98 17.59 -10.54 14.24
CA CYS A 98 18.11 -9.24 13.80
C CYS A 98 19.46 -8.92 14.44
#